data_AF-A0A1Z8UU90-F1
#
_entry.id   AF-A0A1Z8UU90-F1
#
_cell.length_a   1.000
_cell.length_b   1.000
_cell.length_c   1.000
_cell.angle_alpha   90.00
_cell.angle_beta   90.00
_cell.angle_gamma   90.00
#
_symmetry.space_group_name_H-M   'P 1'
#
loop_
_entity.id
_entity.type
_entity.pdbx_description
1 polymer ?
#
loop_
_entity_poly.entity_id
_entity_poly.type
_entity_poly.pdbx_seq_one_letter_code
_entity_poly.pdbx_strand_id
1 'polypeptide(L)'
;MALWGTVDTLAAAPKWETTTVTFDSTSTSVVVAASDTLVLSEHGLATGDAVTYSDGGGTAVAGLTDATVYYVNHVDANTIKLYDTMTNAVAGGNTGRLDITGVGVGTAHSVQRTPSDIYFVDTTEAGIAANRAKGLQTPGWVEYNTKTVPATVVTFDATQASVVDITTDIIHLAGGSEHSFATGEEVTYADNGGTQITGLTDGQNYFVSNVGPGMIKLYSSAANAKAKGATGLVNLTAVGVGTAHTLTAAAGAVTRNVVENICPMKVAAGTAGDVGVDGTDDAVVADS
;
A
#
# COMPACT_ATOMS: atom_id res chain seq x y z
N MET A 1 -22.00 25.06 -7.24
CA MET A 1 -21.91 24.17 -6.05
C MET A 1 -21.16 22.95 -6.51
N ALA A 2 -20.06 22.58 -5.85
CA ALA A 2 -19.24 21.47 -6.32
C ALA A 2 -20.08 20.19 -6.32
N LEU A 3 -20.17 19.56 -7.49
CA LEU A 3 -20.92 18.34 -7.76
C LEU A 3 -20.12 17.14 -7.22
N TRP A 4 -19.83 17.16 -5.92
CA TRP A 4 -19.09 16.09 -5.27
C TRP A 4 -19.99 14.88 -5.10
N GLY A 5 -19.57 13.73 -5.65
CA GLY A 5 -20.20 12.43 -5.41
C GLY A 5 -21.25 12.00 -6.43
N THR A 6 -21.12 12.39 -7.70
CA THR A 6 -21.98 11.86 -8.78
C THR A 6 -21.24 11.19 -9.93
N VAL A 7 -19.91 11.36 -10.05
CA VAL A 7 -19.08 10.80 -11.14
C VAL A 7 -17.67 10.49 -10.62
N ASP A 8 -17.03 9.47 -11.18
CA ASP A 8 -15.62 9.12 -10.94
C ASP A 8 -14.69 9.90 -11.88
N THR A 9 -14.49 11.17 -11.58
CA THR A 9 -13.52 12.02 -12.29
C THR A 9 -12.62 12.73 -11.30
N LEU A 10 -11.39 13.05 -11.71
CA LEU A 10 -10.46 13.83 -10.88
C LEU A 10 -11.06 15.20 -10.48
N ALA A 11 -11.93 15.76 -11.33
CA ALA A 11 -12.66 16.99 -11.06
C ALA A 11 -13.76 16.86 -9.98
N ALA A 12 -14.29 15.65 -9.79
CA ALA A 12 -15.31 15.33 -8.78
C ALA A 12 -14.71 14.83 -7.45
N ALA A 13 -13.42 14.49 -7.44
CA ALA A 13 -12.67 14.15 -6.23
C ALA A 13 -12.67 15.32 -5.23
N PRO A 14 -12.52 15.02 -3.92
CA PRO A 14 -12.46 16.07 -2.91
C PRO A 14 -11.33 17.06 -3.20
N LYS A 15 -11.66 18.35 -3.30
CA LYS A 15 -10.69 19.38 -3.73
C LYS A 15 -9.49 19.54 -2.79
N TRP A 16 -9.64 19.14 -1.53
CA TRP A 16 -8.52 19.11 -0.58
C TRP A 16 -7.55 17.96 -0.84
N GLU A 17 -7.97 16.92 -1.59
CA GLU A 17 -7.11 15.84 -2.05
C GLU A 17 -6.51 16.08 -3.45
N THR A 18 -7.13 16.93 -4.25
CA THR A 18 -6.72 17.23 -5.64
C THR A 18 -6.30 18.67 -5.85
N THR A 19 -5.39 19.17 -4.98
CA THR A 19 -4.89 20.54 -5.05
C THR A 19 -4.32 20.86 -6.43
N THR A 20 -4.88 21.87 -7.10
CA THR A 20 -4.36 22.42 -8.36
C THR A 20 -3.62 23.71 -8.10
N VAL A 21 -2.38 23.79 -8.56
CA VAL A 21 -1.56 25.00 -8.53
C VAL A 21 -1.33 25.46 -9.96
N THR A 22 -1.82 26.66 -10.29
CA THR A 22 -1.58 27.29 -11.58
C THR A 22 -0.34 28.18 -11.52
N PHE A 23 0.37 28.29 -12.63
CA PHE A 23 1.57 29.11 -12.71
C PHE A 23 1.82 29.67 -14.12
N ASP A 24 2.59 30.75 -14.16
CA ASP A 24 3.04 31.37 -15.41
C ASP A 24 4.31 30.68 -15.90
N SER A 25 4.19 29.88 -16.95
CA SER A 25 5.32 29.11 -17.49
C SER A 25 6.31 29.95 -18.28
N THR A 26 5.95 31.19 -18.62
CA THR A 26 6.80 32.12 -19.39
C THR A 26 7.84 32.83 -18.51
N SER A 27 7.62 32.82 -17.19
CA SER A 27 8.49 33.49 -16.22
C SER A 27 9.67 32.61 -15.83
N THR A 28 10.89 33.08 -16.09
CA THR A 28 12.12 32.41 -15.66
C THR A 28 12.33 32.44 -14.14
N SER A 29 11.54 33.25 -13.41
CA SER A 29 11.52 33.24 -11.94
C SER A 29 10.59 32.16 -11.39
N VAL A 30 9.66 31.65 -12.19
CA VAL A 30 8.76 30.53 -11.85
C VAL A 30 9.35 29.23 -12.36
N VAL A 31 9.72 29.17 -13.64
CA VAL A 31 10.35 28.02 -14.28
C VAL A 31 11.86 28.24 -14.32
N VAL A 32 12.58 27.65 -13.38
CA VAL A 32 14.01 27.90 -13.17
C VAL A 32 14.84 26.74 -13.71
N ALA A 33 15.21 26.82 -14.99
CA ALA A 33 16.01 25.81 -15.68
C ALA A 33 17.40 25.57 -15.06
N ALA A 34 18.00 26.59 -14.43
CA ALA A 34 19.33 26.45 -13.82
C ALA A 34 19.36 25.50 -12.61
N SER A 35 18.21 25.26 -11.97
CA SER A 35 18.08 24.44 -10.77
C SER A 35 17.08 23.29 -10.90
N ASP A 36 16.49 23.11 -12.08
CA ASP A 36 15.39 22.15 -12.34
C ASP A 36 14.21 22.32 -11.36
N THR A 37 13.83 23.56 -11.06
CA THR A 37 12.79 23.86 -10.06
C THR A 37 11.63 24.65 -10.63
N LEU A 38 10.45 24.43 -10.03
CA LEU A 38 9.28 25.30 -10.18
C LEU A 38 9.05 26.07 -8.88
N VAL A 39 8.96 27.39 -8.97
CA VAL A 39 8.65 28.28 -7.85
C VAL A 39 7.14 28.54 -7.86
N LEU A 40 6.44 27.87 -6.95
CA LEU A 40 5.00 27.85 -6.80
C LEU A 40 4.63 28.31 -5.38
N SER A 41 4.17 29.55 -5.23
CA SER A 41 3.89 30.12 -3.90
C SER A 41 2.84 29.32 -3.13
N GLU A 42 3.16 28.97 -1.88
CA GLU A 42 2.27 28.24 -0.95
C GLU A 42 1.58 27.04 -1.61
N HIS A 43 2.32 26.24 -2.37
CA HIS A 43 1.76 25.20 -3.24
C HIS A 43 1.01 24.08 -2.50
N GLY A 44 1.25 23.87 -1.21
CA GLY A 44 0.58 22.84 -0.40
C GLY A 44 0.95 21.38 -0.71
N LEU A 45 1.64 21.12 -1.82
CA LEU A 45 2.19 19.82 -2.21
C LEU A 45 3.30 19.33 -1.27
N ALA A 46 3.35 18.02 -1.04
CA ALA A 46 4.35 17.32 -0.24
C ALA A 46 5.29 16.47 -1.10
N THR A 47 6.46 16.10 -0.54
CA THR A 47 7.35 15.14 -1.20
C THR A 47 6.66 13.78 -1.34
N GLY A 48 6.67 13.24 -2.56
CA GLY A 48 6.03 11.98 -2.92
C GLY A 48 4.66 12.14 -3.58
N ASP A 49 4.05 13.34 -3.55
CA ASP A 49 2.77 13.58 -4.22
C ASP A 49 2.91 13.34 -5.72
N ALA A 50 2.00 12.54 -6.29
CA ALA A 50 1.81 12.46 -7.72
C ALA A 50 1.02 13.68 -8.21
N VAL A 51 1.51 14.34 -9.25
CA VAL A 51 0.88 15.50 -9.87
C VAL A 51 0.77 15.31 -11.37
N THR A 52 -0.40 15.58 -11.93
CA THR A 52 -0.58 15.68 -13.39
C THR A 52 -0.26 17.10 -13.82
N TYR A 53 0.66 17.23 -14.78
CA TYR A 53 0.99 18.51 -15.38
C TYR A 53 0.07 18.80 -16.57
N SER A 54 -0.41 20.03 -16.68
CA SER A 54 -1.12 20.54 -17.86
C SER A 54 -0.47 21.83 -18.37
N ASP A 55 -0.30 21.92 -19.69
CA ASP A 55 0.20 23.14 -20.35
C ASP A 55 -0.87 24.23 -20.53
N GLY A 56 -2.12 23.95 -20.14
CA GLY A 56 -3.22 24.91 -20.24
C GLY A 56 -3.57 25.33 -21.67
N GLY A 57 -3.24 24.52 -22.68
CA GLY A 57 -3.39 24.82 -24.10
C GLY A 57 -2.23 25.63 -24.69
N GLY A 58 -1.14 25.77 -23.93
CA GLY A 58 0.07 26.49 -24.29
C GLY A 58 1.10 25.63 -25.02
N THR A 59 2.38 25.99 -24.90
CA THR A 59 3.50 25.09 -25.21
C THR A 59 4.09 24.62 -23.90
N ALA A 60 4.19 23.30 -23.70
CA ALA A 60 4.73 22.72 -22.49
C ALA A 60 6.12 23.29 -22.11
N VAL A 61 6.37 23.38 -20.80
CA VAL A 61 7.70 23.67 -20.25
C VAL A 61 8.68 22.62 -20.80
N ALA A 62 9.83 23.06 -21.30
CA ALA A 62 10.74 22.14 -21.97
C ALA A 62 11.33 21.13 -20.95
N GLY A 63 11.01 19.85 -21.16
CA GLY A 63 11.28 18.76 -20.22
C GLY A 63 10.00 18.14 -19.64
N LEU A 64 8.86 18.85 -19.69
CA LEU A 64 7.56 18.33 -19.27
C LEU A 64 6.71 18.01 -20.50
N THR A 65 5.82 17.03 -20.33
CA THR A 65 4.85 16.59 -21.33
C THR A 65 3.45 16.81 -20.75
N ASP A 66 2.55 17.40 -21.55
CA ASP A 66 1.16 17.61 -21.17
C ASP A 66 0.47 16.29 -20.77
N ALA A 67 -0.50 16.39 -19.86
CA ALA A 67 -1.25 15.26 -19.29
C ALA A 67 -0.38 14.13 -18.71
N THR A 68 0.87 14.42 -18.34
CA THR A 68 1.79 13.43 -17.77
C THR A 68 1.87 13.57 -16.26
N VAL A 69 1.87 12.42 -15.57
CA VAL A 69 2.06 12.34 -14.12
C VAL A 69 3.55 12.42 -13.78
N TYR A 70 3.87 13.29 -12.83
CA TYR A 70 5.18 13.47 -12.23
C TYR A 70 5.08 13.38 -10.71
N TYR A 71 6.22 13.24 -10.04
CA TYR A 71 6.28 13.14 -8.58
C TYR A 71 7.02 14.31 -7.95
N VAL A 72 6.42 14.92 -6.95
CA VAL A 72 6.91 16.12 -6.29
C VAL A 72 8.01 15.77 -5.29
N ASN A 73 9.11 16.51 -5.33
CA ASN A 73 10.01 16.68 -4.20
C ASN A 73 9.84 18.11 -3.69
N HIS A 74 9.38 18.24 -2.44
CA HIS A 74 9.17 19.52 -1.77
C HIS A 74 10.53 20.06 -1.27
N VAL A 75 10.99 21.15 -1.89
CA VAL A 75 12.24 21.83 -1.50
C VAL A 75 11.97 22.77 -0.34
N ASP A 76 10.94 23.61 -0.48
CA ASP A 76 10.42 24.51 0.53
C ASP A 76 8.98 24.90 0.18
N ALA A 77 8.32 25.69 1.03
CA ALA A 77 6.91 26.05 0.89
C ALA A 77 6.53 26.73 -0.44
N ASN A 78 7.51 27.22 -1.21
CA ASN A 78 7.30 27.88 -2.48
C ASN A 78 8.04 27.20 -3.64
N THR A 79 8.73 26.09 -3.42
CA THR A 79 9.65 25.53 -4.42
C THR A 79 9.54 24.01 -4.45
N ILE A 80 9.35 23.49 -5.66
CA ILE A 80 9.32 22.05 -5.91
C ILE A 80 10.30 21.63 -7.01
N LYS A 81 10.62 20.35 -6.99
CA LYS A 81 11.23 19.62 -8.12
C LYS A 81 10.30 18.49 -8.54
N LEU A 82 10.39 18.10 -9.80
CA LEU A 82 9.61 16.99 -10.36
C LEU A 82 10.52 15.81 -10.69
N TYR A 83 9.99 14.60 -10.53
CA TYR A 83 10.67 13.33 -10.80
C TYR A 83 9.77 12.38 -11.57
N ASP A 84 10.37 11.37 -12.20
CA ASP A 84 9.71 10.31 -12.95
C ASP A 84 8.98 9.28 -12.06
N THR A 85 9.41 9.11 -10.81
CA THR A 85 8.87 8.12 -9.86
C THR A 85 8.82 8.67 -8.44
N MET A 86 7.87 8.17 -7.64
CA MET A 86 7.76 8.52 -6.22
C MET A 86 9.05 8.21 -5.45
N THR A 87 9.67 7.06 -5.72
CA THR A 87 10.91 6.63 -5.05
C THR A 87 12.04 7.63 -5.30
N ASN A 88 12.19 8.11 -6.53
CA ASN A 88 13.21 9.09 -6.87
C ASN A 88 12.90 10.47 -6.26
N ALA A 89 11.62 10.88 -6.26
CA ALA A 89 11.17 12.11 -5.60
C ALA A 89 11.46 12.10 -4.09
N VAL A 90 11.21 10.99 -3.40
CA VAL A 90 11.51 10.84 -1.96
C VAL A 90 13.02 10.82 -1.70
N ALA A 91 13.80 10.18 -2.57
CA ALA A 91 15.26 10.16 -2.45
C ALA A 91 15.90 11.54 -2.65
N GLY A 92 15.29 12.41 -3.48
CA GLY A 92 15.74 13.79 -3.70
C GLY A 92 17.09 13.92 -4.42
N GLY A 93 17.54 12.86 -5.11
CA GLY A 93 18.81 12.79 -5.82
C GLY A 93 18.76 13.33 -7.25
N ASN A 94 19.75 12.95 -8.07
CA ASN A 94 19.73 13.26 -9.51
C ASN A 94 19.00 12.19 -10.34
N THR A 95 18.90 10.97 -9.83
CA THR A 95 18.22 9.87 -10.53
C THR A 95 16.75 10.21 -10.74
N GLY A 96 16.29 10.15 -11.99
CA GLY A 96 14.90 10.37 -12.34
C GLY A 96 14.37 11.78 -12.10
N ARG A 97 15.23 12.75 -11.77
CA ARG A 97 14.84 14.16 -11.70
C ARG A 97 14.54 14.66 -13.10
N LEU A 98 13.49 15.46 -13.24
CA LEU A 98 13.12 16.06 -14.51
C LEU A 98 14.05 17.22 -14.86
N ASP A 99 14.67 17.16 -16.04
CA ASP A 99 15.54 18.21 -16.54
C ASP A 99 14.70 19.33 -17.18
N ILE A 100 14.67 20.50 -16.56
CA ILE A 100 13.97 21.67 -17.11
C ILE A 100 14.95 22.44 -17.99
N THR A 101 14.72 22.43 -19.29
CA THR A 101 15.66 23.02 -20.28
C THR A 101 15.21 24.38 -20.81
N GLY A 102 14.00 24.82 -20.46
CA GLY A 102 13.44 26.08 -20.93
C GLY A 102 12.02 26.33 -20.43
N VAL A 103 11.60 27.60 -20.52
CA VAL A 103 10.23 28.06 -20.22
C VAL A 103 9.22 27.49 -21.22
N GLY A 104 7.96 27.43 -20.79
CA GLY A 104 6.84 27.14 -21.69
C GLY A 104 6.31 28.41 -22.36
N VAL A 105 5.14 28.28 -23.01
CA VAL A 105 4.38 29.41 -23.54
C VAL A 105 2.98 29.35 -22.97
N GLY A 106 2.57 30.37 -22.21
CA GLY A 106 1.24 30.48 -21.63
C GLY A 106 1.28 30.74 -20.13
N THR A 107 0.22 31.36 -19.61
CA THR A 107 0.13 31.72 -18.18
C THR A 107 -0.82 30.82 -17.38
N ALA A 108 -1.42 29.82 -18.03
CA ALA A 108 -2.46 28.95 -17.48
C ALA A 108 -1.98 27.52 -17.24
N HIS A 109 -0.66 27.32 -17.14
CA HIS A 109 -0.09 26.01 -16.84
C HIS A 109 -0.47 25.61 -15.42
N SER A 110 -0.55 24.31 -15.17
CA SER A 110 -0.89 23.81 -13.85
C SER A 110 -0.23 22.49 -13.51
N VAL A 111 -0.08 22.27 -12.21
CA VAL A 111 0.14 20.95 -11.63
C VAL A 111 -1.03 20.65 -10.70
N GLN A 112 -1.68 19.51 -10.92
CA GLN A 112 -2.79 19.05 -10.08
C GLN A 112 -2.39 17.78 -9.37
N ARG A 113 -2.50 17.75 -8.03
CA ARG A 113 -2.31 16.53 -7.25
C ARG A 113 -3.31 15.47 -7.72
N THR A 114 -2.77 14.31 -8.09
CA THR A 114 -3.50 13.13 -8.55
C THR A 114 -3.17 12.00 -7.57
N PRO A 115 -3.90 11.91 -6.45
CA PRO A 115 -3.62 10.92 -5.44
C PRO A 115 -3.84 9.50 -5.98
N SER A 116 -2.93 8.59 -5.66
CA SER A 116 -2.98 7.18 -6.11
C SER A 116 -3.83 6.29 -5.21
N ASP A 117 -4.26 6.80 -4.07
CA ASP A 117 -4.92 6.09 -2.98
C ASP A 117 -6.35 6.57 -2.71
N ILE A 118 -6.88 7.46 -3.56
CA ILE A 118 -8.25 7.98 -3.45
C ILE A 118 -9.10 7.31 -4.53
N TYR A 119 -10.21 6.72 -4.10
CA TYR A 119 -11.13 5.99 -4.97
C TYR A 119 -12.57 6.45 -4.73
N PHE A 120 -13.36 6.45 -5.79
CA PHE A 120 -14.81 6.51 -5.66
C PHE A 120 -15.37 5.09 -5.55
N VAL A 121 -16.31 4.88 -4.63
CA VAL A 121 -17.02 3.60 -4.45
C VAL A 121 -18.51 3.87 -4.55
N ASP A 122 -19.19 3.25 -5.51
CA ASP A 122 -20.62 3.38 -5.68
C ASP A 122 -21.41 2.38 -4.80
N THR A 123 -22.75 2.37 -4.96
CA THR A 123 -23.61 1.43 -4.20
C THR A 123 -23.44 -0.03 -4.63
N THR A 124 -23.19 -0.27 -5.91
CA THR A 124 -23.01 -1.59 -6.51
C THR A 124 -21.70 -2.21 -6.03
N GLU A 125 -20.61 -1.45 -6.10
CA GLU A 125 -19.25 -1.80 -5.70
C GLU A 125 -19.15 -2.05 -4.21
N ALA A 126 -19.80 -1.23 -3.38
CA ALA A 126 -19.92 -1.46 -1.94
C ALA A 126 -20.69 -2.76 -1.60
N GLY A 127 -21.48 -3.28 -2.55
CA GLY A 127 -22.18 -4.56 -2.48
C GLY A 127 -21.31 -5.77 -2.88
N ILE A 128 -20.25 -5.58 -3.66
CA ILE A 128 -19.40 -6.67 -4.17
C ILE A 128 -18.61 -7.32 -3.03
N ALA A 129 -18.75 -8.64 -2.85
CA ALA A 129 -18.12 -9.38 -1.76
C ALA A 129 -16.58 -9.20 -1.68
N ALA A 130 -15.90 -9.09 -2.82
CA ALA A 130 -14.46 -8.85 -2.88
C ALA A 130 -14.07 -7.45 -2.35
N ASN A 131 -14.85 -6.41 -2.66
CA ASN A 131 -14.64 -5.05 -2.17
C ASN A 131 -14.99 -4.94 -0.69
N ARG A 132 -16.07 -5.61 -0.28
CA ARG A 132 -16.44 -5.72 1.14
C ARG A 132 -15.38 -6.39 1.98
N ALA A 133 -14.69 -7.40 1.45
CA ALA A 133 -13.55 -8.07 2.08
C ALA A 133 -12.31 -7.15 2.20
N LYS A 134 -12.20 -6.12 1.35
CA LYS A 134 -11.19 -5.06 1.45
C LYS A 134 -11.57 -3.94 2.43
N GLY A 135 -12.81 -3.90 2.92
CA GLY A 135 -13.33 -2.84 3.79
C GLY A 135 -14.06 -1.72 3.04
N LEU A 136 -14.15 -1.79 1.70
CA LEU A 136 -14.88 -0.85 0.84
C LEU A 136 -16.38 -1.15 0.92
N GLN A 137 -16.99 -0.81 2.06
CA GLN A 137 -18.36 -1.20 2.39
C GLN A 137 -19.34 -0.03 2.35
N THR A 138 -18.85 1.19 2.24
CA THR A 138 -19.63 2.42 2.26
C THR A 138 -19.45 3.15 0.94
N PRO A 139 -20.55 3.50 0.25
CA PRO A 139 -20.45 4.29 -0.97
C PRO A 139 -19.95 5.71 -0.67
N GLY A 140 -19.11 6.25 -1.54
CA GLY A 140 -18.50 7.56 -1.44
C GLY A 140 -17.03 7.58 -1.86
N TRP A 141 -16.39 8.72 -1.64
CA TRP A 141 -14.95 8.84 -1.78
C TRP A 141 -14.26 8.22 -0.56
N VAL A 142 -13.30 7.36 -0.83
CA VAL A 142 -12.53 6.63 0.18
C VAL A 142 -11.04 6.75 -0.11
N GLU A 143 -10.25 6.82 0.95
CA GLU A 143 -8.83 6.50 0.89
C GLU A 143 -8.69 4.99 1.03
N TYR A 144 -8.00 4.34 0.10
CA TYR A 144 -7.67 2.93 0.18
C TYR A 144 -6.17 2.75 0.03
N ASN A 145 -5.58 2.19 1.09
CA ASN A 145 -4.17 1.90 1.15
C ASN A 145 -3.96 0.49 1.69
N THR A 146 -2.82 -0.13 1.36
CA THR A 146 -2.41 -1.38 2.00
C THR A 146 -1.25 -1.11 2.94
N LYS A 147 -1.35 -1.63 4.16
CA LYS A 147 -0.26 -1.54 5.14
C LYS A 147 0.30 -2.92 5.40
N THR A 148 1.60 -3.02 5.28
CA THR A 148 2.35 -4.20 5.66
C THR A 148 2.31 -4.37 7.18
N VAL A 149 2.03 -5.58 7.63
CA VAL A 149 2.13 -5.91 9.06
C VAL A 149 3.63 -6.00 9.43
N PRO A 150 4.05 -5.36 10.53
CA PRO A 150 5.41 -5.51 11.06
C PRO A 150 5.75 -6.98 11.33
N ALA A 151 7.05 -7.29 11.39
CA ALA A 151 7.51 -8.63 11.71
C ALA A 151 6.89 -9.10 13.04
N THR A 152 6.27 -10.28 13.02
CA THR A 152 5.68 -10.87 14.22
C THR A 152 6.64 -11.94 14.74
N VAL A 153 7.22 -11.69 15.90
CA VAL A 153 8.11 -12.64 16.58
C VAL A 153 7.35 -13.23 17.76
N VAL A 154 7.22 -14.56 17.77
CA VAL A 154 6.64 -15.29 18.89
C VAL A 154 7.72 -16.16 19.52
N THR A 155 7.96 -15.94 20.81
CA THR A 155 8.89 -16.73 21.61
C THR A 155 8.12 -17.81 22.37
N PHE A 156 8.70 -19.00 22.48
CA PHE A 156 8.13 -20.12 23.22
C PHE A 156 9.20 -21.01 23.84
N ASP A 157 8.80 -21.78 24.85
CA ASP A 157 9.66 -22.71 25.57
C ASP A 157 9.65 -24.09 24.90
N ALA A 158 10.75 -24.45 24.26
CA ALA A 158 10.85 -25.72 23.54
C ALA A 158 11.10 -26.92 24.46
N THR A 159 11.34 -26.71 25.76
CA THR A 159 11.67 -27.79 26.71
C THR A 159 10.46 -28.57 27.20
N GLN A 160 9.27 -27.97 27.12
CA GLN A 160 8.08 -28.51 27.74
C GLN A 160 7.23 -29.29 26.73
N ALA A 161 6.87 -30.53 27.06
CA ALA A 161 5.96 -31.34 26.25
C ALA A 161 4.53 -30.75 26.17
N SER A 162 4.16 -29.87 27.10
CA SER A 162 2.91 -29.10 27.03
C SER A 162 2.96 -27.93 26.02
N VAL A 163 4.17 -27.56 25.57
CA VAL A 163 4.39 -26.55 24.54
C VAL A 163 4.68 -27.20 23.20
N VAL A 164 5.54 -28.22 23.18
CA VAL A 164 5.89 -28.97 21.98
C VAL A 164 5.33 -30.38 22.10
N ASP A 165 4.14 -30.61 21.55
CA ASP A 165 3.50 -31.92 21.56
C ASP A 165 3.94 -32.75 20.34
N ILE A 166 4.92 -33.62 20.58
CA ILE A 166 5.48 -34.55 19.59
C ILE A 166 4.51 -35.68 19.19
N THR A 167 3.40 -35.87 19.92
CA THR A 167 2.39 -36.90 19.59
C THR A 167 1.43 -36.38 18.53
N THR A 168 1.14 -35.08 18.56
CA THR A 168 0.16 -34.44 17.68
C THR A 168 0.79 -33.47 16.68
N ASP A 169 2.10 -33.25 16.74
CA ASP A 169 2.86 -32.26 15.97
C ASP A 169 2.36 -30.82 16.19
N ILE A 170 1.85 -30.54 17.39
CA ILE A 170 1.31 -29.21 17.76
C ILE A 170 2.32 -28.44 18.58
N ILE A 171 2.52 -27.16 18.24
CA ILE A 171 3.24 -26.20 19.08
C ILE A 171 2.22 -25.23 19.69
N HIS A 172 2.25 -25.11 21.02
CA HIS A 172 1.40 -24.22 21.80
C HIS A 172 2.13 -22.89 22.05
N LEU A 173 1.78 -21.88 21.28
CA LEU A 173 2.32 -20.53 21.37
C LEU A 173 1.61 -19.71 22.45
N ALA A 174 2.30 -18.66 22.93
CA ALA A 174 1.75 -17.67 23.88
C ALA A 174 1.08 -18.30 25.13
N GLY A 175 1.63 -19.41 25.63
CA GLY A 175 1.06 -20.14 26.77
C GLY A 175 -0.34 -20.73 26.50
N GLY A 176 -0.68 -21.00 25.24
CA GLY A 176 -2.01 -21.46 24.81
C GLY A 176 -3.03 -20.34 24.57
N SER A 177 -2.60 -19.07 24.61
CA SER A 177 -3.43 -17.92 24.21
C SER A 177 -3.36 -17.66 22.71
N GLU A 178 -4.29 -16.88 22.16
CA GLU A 178 -4.30 -16.56 20.72
C GLU A 178 -2.95 -16.04 20.22
N HIS A 179 -2.55 -16.49 19.03
CA HIS A 179 -1.40 -15.99 18.29
C HIS A 179 -1.86 -15.26 17.03
N SER A 180 -1.00 -14.40 16.46
CA SER A 180 -1.37 -13.60 15.28
C SER A 180 -1.09 -14.28 13.93
N PHE A 181 -0.45 -15.46 13.92
CA PHE A 181 -0.16 -16.17 12.67
C PHE A 181 -1.41 -16.69 11.95
N ALA A 182 -1.47 -16.45 10.64
CA ALA A 182 -2.50 -16.94 9.73
C ALA A 182 -2.16 -18.33 9.16
N THR A 183 -3.18 -19.06 8.72
CA THR A 183 -2.95 -20.35 8.03
C THR A 183 -2.35 -20.12 6.64
N GLY A 184 -1.25 -20.80 6.34
CA GLY A 184 -0.43 -20.65 5.14
C GLY A 184 0.65 -19.57 5.23
N GLU A 185 0.80 -18.90 6.38
CA GLU A 185 1.83 -17.89 6.60
C GLU A 185 3.22 -18.52 6.76
N GLU A 186 4.23 -17.92 6.14
CA GLU A 186 5.63 -18.35 6.26
C GLU A 186 6.28 -17.76 7.51
N VAL A 187 6.94 -18.61 8.29
CA VAL A 187 7.66 -18.26 9.50
C VAL A 187 9.05 -18.88 9.50
N THR A 188 10.05 -18.14 9.95
CA THR A 188 11.41 -18.66 10.18
C THR A 188 11.53 -19.13 11.62
N TYR A 189 11.99 -20.37 11.81
CA TYR A 189 12.31 -20.91 13.13
C TYR A 189 13.73 -20.53 13.54
N ALA A 190 13.90 -20.11 14.80
CA ALA A 190 15.23 -19.96 15.39
C ALA A 190 15.31 -20.62 16.78
N ASP A 191 16.41 -21.34 17.04
CA ASP A 191 16.67 -21.94 18.35
C ASP A 191 17.27 -20.96 19.37
N ASN A 192 17.78 -19.83 18.88
CA ASN A 192 18.39 -18.75 19.66
C ASN A 192 19.48 -19.25 20.63
N GLY A 193 20.28 -20.23 20.20
CA GLY A 193 21.37 -20.82 20.98
C GLY A 193 20.94 -21.99 21.88
N GLY A 194 19.68 -22.42 21.79
CA GLY A 194 19.19 -23.66 22.37
C GLY A 194 19.53 -24.90 21.52
N THR A 195 19.06 -26.07 21.96
CA THR A 195 19.05 -27.30 21.13
C THR A 195 17.75 -27.33 20.35
N GLN A 196 17.83 -27.51 19.02
CA GLN A 196 16.68 -27.56 18.12
C GLN A 196 15.64 -28.61 18.53
N ILE A 197 14.37 -28.29 18.30
CA ILE A 197 13.30 -29.28 18.30
C ILE A 197 13.54 -30.24 17.14
N THR A 198 13.55 -31.54 17.38
CA THR A 198 13.89 -32.51 16.33
C THR A 198 12.74 -32.57 15.31
N GLY A 199 13.06 -32.25 14.05
CA GLY A 199 12.09 -32.02 12.97
C GLY A 199 12.10 -30.57 12.47
N LEU A 200 12.63 -29.64 13.27
CA LEU A 200 12.90 -28.27 12.88
C LEU A 200 14.40 -28.04 12.72
N THR A 201 14.75 -27.01 11.97
CA THR A 201 16.13 -26.63 11.67
C THR A 201 16.24 -25.12 11.82
N ASP A 202 17.24 -24.66 12.57
CA ASP A 202 17.49 -23.24 12.81
C ASP A 202 17.68 -22.47 11.50
N GLY A 203 17.05 -21.31 11.43
CA GLY A 203 17.04 -20.44 10.26
C GLY A 203 16.17 -20.91 9.09
N GLN A 204 15.51 -22.07 9.18
CA GLN A 204 14.65 -22.56 8.10
C GLN A 204 13.25 -21.97 8.17
N ASN A 205 12.68 -21.80 6.98
CA ASN A 205 11.31 -21.33 6.80
C ASN A 205 10.32 -22.50 6.79
N TYR A 206 9.19 -22.29 7.45
CA TYR A 206 8.08 -23.21 7.58
C TYR A 206 6.77 -22.48 7.36
N PHE A 207 5.69 -23.21 7.08
CA PHE A 207 4.36 -22.63 6.86
C PHE A 207 3.40 -23.02 7.98
N VAL A 208 2.75 -22.02 8.58
CA VAL A 208 1.86 -22.18 9.74
C VAL A 208 0.50 -22.70 9.32
N SER A 209 -0.02 -23.71 10.00
CA SER A 209 -1.46 -24.03 10.01
C SER A 209 -2.03 -23.73 11.39
N ASN A 210 -2.95 -22.78 11.48
CA ASN A 210 -3.67 -22.48 12.72
C ASN A 210 -4.74 -23.58 12.95
N VAL A 211 -4.60 -24.29 14.07
CA VAL A 211 -5.49 -25.40 14.47
C VAL A 211 -6.31 -25.08 15.71
N GLY A 212 -6.16 -23.88 16.29
CA GLY A 212 -6.96 -23.38 17.41
C GLY A 212 -6.25 -22.27 18.19
N PRO A 213 -6.87 -21.77 19.28
CA PRO A 213 -6.26 -20.74 20.12
C PRO A 213 -4.88 -21.16 20.62
N GLY A 214 -3.85 -20.41 20.23
CA GLY A 214 -2.47 -20.70 20.63
C GLY A 214 -1.86 -21.94 19.99
N MET A 215 -2.54 -22.67 19.11
CA MET A 215 -2.07 -23.96 18.60
C MET A 215 -1.78 -23.90 17.10
N ILE A 216 -0.54 -24.24 16.76
CA ILE A 216 -0.10 -24.32 15.36
C ILE A 216 0.48 -25.69 15.01
N LYS A 217 0.42 -26.00 13.71
CA LYS A 217 1.26 -27.01 13.07
C LYS A 217 2.14 -26.35 12.02
N LEU A 218 3.28 -26.96 11.72
CA LEU A 218 4.22 -26.47 10.72
C LEU A 218 4.25 -27.39 9.50
N TYR A 219 4.38 -26.79 8.31
CA TYR A 219 4.37 -27.47 7.03
C TYR A 219 5.52 -27.01 6.13
N SER A 220 5.84 -27.81 5.12
CA SER A 220 6.86 -27.50 4.10
C SER A 220 6.39 -26.58 2.98
N SER A 221 5.09 -26.31 2.86
CA SER A 221 4.55 -25.36 1.86
C SER A 221 3.25 -24.70 2.34
N ALA A 222 2.96 -23.50 1.84
CA ALA A 222 1.71 -22.79 2.12
C ALA A 222 0.47 -23.57 1.67
N ALA A 223 0.56 -24.29 0.55
CA ALA A 223 -0.54 -25.10 0.03
C ALA A 223 -0.88 -26.26 0.98
N ASN A 224 0.14 -26.94 1.51
CA ASN A 224 -0.02 -28.02 2.47
C ASN A 224 -0.60 -27.52 3.80
N ALA A 225 -0.09 -26.37 4.30
CA ALA A 225 -0.62 -25.73 5.50
C ALA A 225 -2.10 -25.37 5.38
N LYS A 226 -2.53 -24.88 4.21
CA LYS A 226 -3.94 -24.57 3.92
C LYS A 226 -4.80 -25.83 3.78
N ALA A 227 -4.24 -26.91 3.25
CA ALA A 227 -4.94 -28.18 3.09
C ALA A 227 -5.16 -28.93 4.43
N LYS A 228 -4.34 -28.64 5.46
CA LYS A 228 -4.40 -29.27 6.80
C LYS A 228 -4.33 -30.80 6.78
N GLY A 229 -3.73 -31.37 5.73
CA GLY A 229 -3.53 -32.82 5.56
C GLY A 229 -2.20 -33.30 6.14
N ALA A 230 -1.85 -34.57 5.89
CA ALA A 230 -0.56 -35.14 6.29
C ALA A 230 0.59 -34.77 5.33
N THR A 231 0.28 -34.45 4.08
CA THR A 231 1.30 -34.13 3.07
C THR A 231 2.08 -32.89 3.48
N GLY A 232 3.41 -33.03 3.62
CA GLY A 232 4.30 -31.93 3.96
C GLY A 232 4.14 -31.41 5.40
N LEU A 233 3.42 -32.12 6.28
CA LEU A 233 3.42 -31.83 7.71
C LEU A 233 4.84 -32.09 8.26
N VAL A 234 5.33 -31.18 9.09
CA VAL A 234 6.59 -31.35 9.80
C VAL A 234 6.37 -32.26 11.00
N ASN A 235 7.08 -33.38 11.03
CA ASN A 235 7.00 -34.33 12.14
C ASN A 235 7.97 -33.93 13.25
N LEU A 236 7.44 -33.67 14.45
CA LEU A 236 8.22 -33.35 15.64
C LEU A 236 8.49 -34.65 16.41
N THR A 237 9.75 -35.01 16.60
CA THR A 237 10.13 -36.33 17.15
C THR A 237 10.79 -36.25 18.52
N ALA A 238 11.27 -35.07 18.92
CA ALA A 238 11.75 -34.79 20.25
C ALA A 238 11.68 -33.28 20.53
N VAL A 239 11.47 -32.94 21.80
CA VAL A 239 11.51 -31.56 22.30
C VAL A 239 12.91 -30.96 22.19
N GLY A 240 12.99 -29.63 22.13
CA GLY A 240 14.25 -28.90 22.13
C GLY A 240 14.77 -28.63 23.55
N VAL A 241 15.86 -27.87 23.65
CA VAL A 241 16.38 -27.34 24.92
C VAL A 241 16.51 -25.84 24.81
N GLY A 242 15.91 -25.09 25.72
CA GLY A 242 15.91 -23.63 25.72
C GLY A 242 14.49 -23.05 25.81
N THR A 243 14.36 -21.94 26.52
CA THR A 243 13.07 -21.28 26.76
C THR A 243 12.79 -20.12 25.79
N ALA A 244 13.70 -19.89 24.84
CA ALA A 244 13.76 -18.68 24.01
C ALA A 244 13.69 -18.98 22.51
N HIS A 245 13.13 -20.12 22.10
CA HIS A 245 12.95 -20.42 20.68
C HIS A 245 11.95 -19.45 20.07
N THR A 246 12.15 -19.08 18.80
CA THR A 246 11.27 -18.13 18.13
C THR A 246 10.73 -18.66 16.81
N LEU A 247 9.51 -18.23 16.49
CA LEU A 247 8.98 -18.22 15.14
C LEU A 247 8.80 -16.77 14.72
N THR A 248 9.38 -16.41 13.59
CA THR A 248 9.34 -15.04 13.06
C THR A 248 8.61 -15.04 11.73
N ALA A 249 7.43 -14.41 11.67
CA ALA A 249 6.85 -14.00 10.40
C ALA A 249 7.55 -12.73 9.93
N ALA A 250 8.09 -12.75 8.71
CA ALA A 250 8.78 -11.60 8.15
C ALA A 250 7.85 -10.38 8.06
N ALA A 251 8.39 -9.18 8.30
CA ALA A 251 7.70 -7.95 7.92
C ALA A 251 7.40 -8.03 6.42
N GLY A 252 6.16 -7.83 6.00
CA GLY A 252 5.77 -8.07 4.60
C GLY A 252 4.90 -9.30 4.37
N ALA A 253 4.95 -10.29 5.26
CA ALA A 253 4.27 -11.57 5.03
C ALA A 253 2.75 -11.44 4.92
N VAL A 254 2.17 -10.43 5.57
CA VAL A 254 0.76 -10.08 5.50
C VAL A 254 0.60 -8.59 5.20
N THR A 255 -0.21 -8.27 4.20
CA THR A 255 -0.70 -6.91 3.93
C THR A 255 -2.15 -6.79 4.39
N ARG A 256 -2.46 -5.73 5.13
CA ARG A 256 -3.83 -5.39 5.54
C ARG A 256 -4.35 -4.24 4.69
N ASN A 257 -5.62 -4.36 4.32
CA ASN A 257 -6.36 -3.28 3.68
C ASN A 257 -6.75 -2.25 4.73
N VAL A 258 -6.52 -0.98 4.43
CA VAL A 258 -6.93 0.16 5.23
C VAL A 258 -7.84 1.00 4.35
N VAL A 259 -9.06 1.22 4.82
CA VAL A 259 -10.06 2.03 4.14
C VAL A 259 -10.47 3.14 5.09
N GLU A 260 -10.36 4.39 4.64
CA GLU A 260 -10.89 5.55 5.34
C GLU A 260 -11.94 6.22 4.46
N ASN A 261 -13.13 6.43 5.00
CA ASN A 261 -14.21 7.06 4.25
C ASN A 261 -14.07 8.58 4.33
N ILE A 262 -13.67 9.22 3.23
CA ILE A 262 -13.41 10.66 3.17
C ILE A 262 -14.71 11.44 2.99
N CYS A 263 -15.55 11.02 2.04
CA CYS A 263 -16.81 11.69 1.75
C CYS A 263 -17.89 10.67 1.44
N PRO A 264 -18.82 10.37 2.36
CA PRO A 264 -19.88 9.41 2.11
C PRO A 264 -20.85 9.94 1.05
N MET A 265 -21.31 9.06 0.16
CA MET A 265 -22.31 9.41 -0.85
C MET A 265 -23.67 9.63 -0.18
N LYS A 266 -24.34 10.74 -0.51
CA LYS A 266 -25.62 11.13 0.08
C LYS A 266 -26.84 10.47 -0.59
N VAL A 267 -26.70 9.86 -1.77
CA VAL A 267 -27.82 9.36 -2.59
C VAL A 267 -27.49 7.99 -3.18
N ALA A 268 -28.49 7.10 -3.33
CA ALA A 268 -28.30 5.79 -3.95
C ALA A 268 -28.02 5.90 -5.47
N ALA A 269 -27.13 5.05 -6.00
CA ALA A 269 -26.54 5.12 -7.34
C ALA A 269 -27.53 5.31 -8.51
N GLY A 270 -28.75 4.78 -8.42
CA GLY A 270 -29.74 4.82 -9.52
C GLY A 270 -30.26 6.20 -9.94
N THR A 271 -29.90 7.28 -9.23
CA THR A 271 -30.25 8.68 -9.60
C THR A 271 -29.06 9.48 -10.12
N ALA A 272 -27.83 8.95 -10.04
CA ALA A 272 -26.60 9.66 -10.41
C ALA A 272 -26.28 9.62 -11.92
N GLY A 273 -26.95 8.76 -12.70
CA GLY A 273 -26.77 8.69 -14.15
C GLY A 273 -25.45 8.03 -14.60
N ASP A 274 -24.81 7.29 -13.71
CA ASP A 274 -23.58 6.53 -13.95
C ASP A 274 -23.91 5.02 -14.00
N VAL A 275 -23.29 4.30 -14.95
CA VAL A 275 -23.41 2.83 -15.09
C VAL A 275 -22.35 2.08 -14.26
N GLY A 276 -21.41 2.80 -13.63
CA GLY A 276 -20.29 2.19 -12.95
C GLY A 276 -19.37 1.43 -13.92
N VAL A 277 -18.37 0.76 -13.33
CA VAL A 277 -17.27 0.02 -13.98
C VAL A 277 -17.79 -1.22 -14.72
N ASP A 278 -18.26 -1.08 -15.98
CA ASP A 278 -18.73 -2.20 -16.85
C ASP A 278 -17.75 -2.62 -17.96
N GLY A 279 -16.59 -1.96 -18.05
CA GLY A 279 -15.35 -2.52 -18.57
C GLY A 279 -14.72 -1.86 -19.80
N THR A 280 -13.45 -2.21 -19.97
CA THR A 280 -12.43 -1.79 -20.96
C THR A 280 -11.80 -0.42 -20.81
N ASP A 281 -12.38 0.50 -20.05
CA ASP A 281 -11.89 1.85 -19.76
C ASP A 281 -11.12 1.97 -18.42
N ASP A 282 -11.22 0.98 -17.54
CA ASP A 282 -10.82 1.10 -16.13
C ASP A 282 -9.37 0.75 -15.80
N ALA A 283 -8.43 1.01 -16.71
CA ALA A 283 -7.02 0.66 -16.50
C ALA A 283 -6.26 1.66 -15.59
N VAL A 284 -6.79 2.86 -15.34
CA VAL A 284 -6.08 3.92 -14.60
C VAL A 284 -7.06 4.76 -13.77
N VAL A 285 -6.62 5.16 -12.58
CA VAL A 285 -7.31 6.11 -11.69
C VAL A 285 -7.47 7.44 -12.43
N ALA A 286 -8.71 7.77 -12.79
CA ALA A 286 -9.15 8.93 -13.57
C ALA A 286 -8.81 8.90 -15.07
N ASP A 287 -9.82 8.61 -15.92
CA ASP A 287 -9.85 9.15 -17.28
C ASP A 287 -10.20 10.65 -17.21
N SER A 288 -9.55 11.39 -18.11
CA SER A 288 -9.68 12.83 -18.36
C SER A 288 -11.10 13.33 -18.64
#